data_AF-A0A811V9Y1-F1
#
_entry.id   AF-A0A811V9Y1-F1
#
_cell.length_a   1.000
_cell.length_b   1.000
_cell.length_c   1.000
_cell.angle_alpha   90.00
_cell.angle_beta   90.00
_cell.angle_gamma   90.00
#
_symmetry.space_group_name_H-M   'P 1'
#
loop_
_entity.id
_entity.type
_entity.pdbx_description
1 polymer ?
#
loop_
_entity_poly.entity_id
_entity_poly.type
_entity_poly.pdbx_seq_one_letter_code
_entity_poly.pdbx_strand_id
1 'polypeptide(L)'
;MLRLILWLTILIAAILCADLQVEYPYCFRFTWIGPYQDKKNIAGLTCEHLREDFKNVPCRRPLVATDNDAIPDTVDLWRNNFKQPNAFGCPMVPGEACVKYTYIYNKGVQNITYMCAKVNATNGCYRQKYISGLEVEVCVCDSELGSIPCNRASVTIQNLSKNNIFGLLLSAFLCVWLKYM
;
A
#
# COMPACT_ATOMS: atom_id res chain seq x y z
N MET A 1 35.62 24.33 19.32
CA MET A 1 34.18 24.64 19.16
C MET A 1 33.61 23.94 17.92
N LEU A 2 34.06 24.26 16.69
CA LEU A 2 33.54 23.67 15.45
C LEU A 2 33.65 22.13 15.36
N ARG A 3 34.78 21.55 15.80
CA ARG A 3 34.95 20.09 15.85
C ARG A 3 33.94 19.42 16.78
N LEU A 4 33.71 19.98 17.97
CA LEU A 4 32.78 19.41 18.95
C LEU A 4 31.34 19.39 18.43
N ILE A 5 30.94 20.47 17.75
CA ILE A 5 29.62 20.59 17.10
C ILE A 5 29.50 19.56 15.98
N LEU A 6 30.53 19.37 15.16
CA LEU A 6 30.55 18.38 14.09
C LEU A 6 30.37 16.94 14.63
N TRP A 7 31.09 16.57 15.68
CA TRP A 7 30.95 15.26 16.33
C TRP A 7 29.55 15.07 16.93
N LEU A 8 28.98 16.11 17.57
CA LEU A 8 27.61 16.06 18.10
C LEU A 8 26.58 15.85 16.99
N THR A 9 26.73 16.54 15.85
CA THR A 9 25.82 16.38 14.72
C THR A 9 25.90 14.99 14.08
N ILE A 10 27.10 14.41 13.99
CA ILE A 10 27.29 13.04 13.49
C ILE A 10 26.67 12.03 14.46
N LEU A 11 26.83 12.22 15.77
CA LEU A 11 26.25 11.35 16.79
C LEU A 11 24.72 11.39 16.76
N ILE A 12 24.13 12.58 16.66
CA ILE A 12 22.67 12.77 16.59
C ILE A 12 22.11 12.17 15.29
N ALA A 13 22.80 12.35 14.16
CA ALA A 13 22.41 11.74 12.89
C ALA A 13 22.49 10.21 12.93
N ALA A 14 23.52 9.64 13.57
CA ALA A 14 23.66 8.20 13.73
C ALA A 14 22.55 7.61 14.62
N ILE A 15 22.18 8.29 15.71
CA ILE A 15 21.09 7.88 16.61
C ILE A 15 19.73 7.95 15.89
N LEU A 16 19.49 9.00 15.10
CA LEU A 16 18.26 9.14 14.29
C LEU A 16 18.17 8.10 13.16
N CYS A 17 19.30 7.61 12.65
CA CYS A 17 19.34 6.65 11.55
C CYS A 17 19.28 5.18 12.01
N ALA A 18 19.63 4.90 13.28
CA ALA A 18 19.64 3.55 13.85
C ALA A 18 18.24 2.94 14.00
N ASP A 19 17.19 3.75 14.04
CA ASP A 19 15.82 3.32 14.33
C ASP A 19 15.00 2.92 13.07
N LEU A 20 15.63 2.92 11.88
CA LEU A 20 14.96 2.61 10.61
C LEU A 20 15.58 1.40 9.90
N GLN A 21 15.78 0.29 10.61
CA GLN A 21 16.10 -0.98 9.95
C GLN A 21 14.82 -1.64 9.42
N VAL A 22 14.43 -1.26 8.21
CA VAL A 22 13.44 -2.04 7.45
C VAL A 22 14.15 -3.28 6.93
N GLU A 23 13.90 -4.43 7.54
CA GLU A 23 14.61 -5.68 7.24
C GLU A 23 14.04 -6.42 6.01
N TYR A 24 12.76 -6.17 5.68
CA TYR A 24 12.05 -6.86 4.60
C TYR A 24 11.16 -5.90 3.80
N PRO A 25 10.96 -6.11 2.48
CA PRO A 25 9.88 -5.47 1.75
C PRO A 25 8.52 -6.01 2.24
N TYR A 26 7.48 -5.18 2.20
CA TYR A 26 6.15 -5.51 2.71
C TYR A 26 5.09 -5.53 1.61
N CYS A 27 4.09 -6.40 1.78
CA CYS A 27 2.81 -6.31 1.07
C CYS A 27 1.73 -5.82 2.03
N PHE A 28 0.71 -5.12 1.52
CA PHE A 28 -0.54 -5.01 2.26
C PHE A 28 -1.16 -6.39 2.45
N ARG A 29 -1.73 -6.61 3.64
CA ARG A 29 -2.39 -7.85 4.07
C ARG A 29 -3.63 -7.55 4.91
N PHE A 30 -4.76 -7.36 4.24
CA PHE A 30 -6.07 -7.12 4.85
C PHE A 30 -7.17 -7.32 3.80
N THR A 31 -8.42 -7.35 4.24
CA THR A 31 -9.58 -7.37 3.33
C THR A 31 -10.45 -6.15 3.58
N TRP A 32 -10.62 -5.32 2.55
CA TRP A 32 -11.66 -4.30 2.51
C TRP A 32 -12.97 -4.96 2.07
N ILE A 33 -13.97 -4.92 2.94
CA ILE A 33 -15.22 -5.67 2.74
C ILE A 33 -16.20 -4.99 1.77
N GLY A 34 -15.84 -3.83 1.23
CA GLY A 34 -16.69 -3.06 0.35
C GLY A 34 -17.70 -2.17 1.05
N PRO A 35 -18.73 -1.71 0.30
CA PRO A 35 -19.88 -1.04 0.88
C PRO A 35 -20.57 -1.94 1.91
N TYR A 36 -20.57 -1.52 3.18
CA TYR A 36 -21.07 -2.34 4.28
C TYR A 36 -21.88 -1.48 5.26
N GLN A 37 -23.10 -1.92 5.58
CA GLN A 37 -24.01 -1.13 6.40
C GLN A 37 -23.58 -1.06 7.87
N ASP A 38 -23.12 -2.17 8.44
CA ASP A 38 -22.78 -2.27 9.86
C ASP A 38 -21.28 -2.09 10.15
N LYS A 39 -20.73 -0.96 9.72
CA LYS A 39 -19.29 -0.66 9.83
C LYS A 39 -18.77 -0.70 11.28
N LYS A 40 -19.65 -0.45 12.27
CA LYS A 40 -19.29 -0.38 13.70
C LYS A 40 -18.95 -1.74 14.30
N ASN A 41 -19.50 -2.83 13.74
CA ASN A 41 -19.31 -4.18 14.28
C ASN A 41 -18.30 -5.02 13.48
N ILE A 42 -17.59 -4.43 12.51
CA ILE A 42 -16.63 -5.14 11.66
C ILE A 42 -15.51 -5.82 12.43
N ALA A 43 -15.10 -5.26 13.58
CA ALA A 43 -14.03 -5.81 14.40
C ALA A 43 -14.34 -7.21 14.95
N GLY A 44 -15.62 -7.54 15.14
CA GLY A 44 -16.08 -8.86 15.56
C GLY A 44 -16.24 -9.86 14.41
N LEU A 45 -16.18 -9.39 13.15
CA LEU A 45 -16.36 -10.25 11.98
C LEU A 45 -15.08 -11.01 11.67
N THR A 46 -15.27 -12.22 11.15
CA THR A 46 -14.17 -13.07 10.67
C THR A 46 -14.33 -13.31 9.19
N CYS A 47 -13.29 -13.85 8.56
CA CYS A 47 -13.37 -14.26 7.16
C CYS A 47 -14.49 -15.27 6.92
N GLU A 48 -14.77 -16.15 7.90
CA GLU A 48 -15.81 -17.16 7.83
C GLU A 48 -17.21 -16.55 7.79
N HIS A 49 -17.45 -15.45 8.51
CA HIS A 49 -18.71 -14.71 8.44
C HIS A 49 -18.96 -14.11 7.05
N LEU A 50 -17.90 -13.84 6.29
CA LEU A 50 -18.01 -13.38 4.89
C LEU A 50 -18.15 -14.55 3.89
N ARG A 51 -17.90 -15.80 4.29
CA ARG A 51 -17.84 -16.94 3.33
C ARG A 51 -19.20 -17.39 2.81
N GLU A 52 -20.31 -17.04 3.45
CA GLU A 52 -21.65 -17.41 2.97
C GLU A 52 -21.93 -16.79 1.59
N ASP A 53 -21.54 -15.54 1.39
CA ASP A 53 -21.69 -14.82 0.11
C ASP A 53 -20.46 -14.94 -0.81
N PHE A 54 -19.30 -15.31 -0.27
CA PHE A 54 -18.01 -15.21 -0.96
C PHE A 54 -17.22 -16.53 -0.99
N LYS A 55 -17.90 -17.64 -1.35
CA LYS A 55 -17.25 -18.96 -1.50
C LYS A 55 -16.11 -18.87 -2.54
N ASN A 56 -14.89 -19.22 -2.13
CA ASN A 56 -13.64 -19.15 -2.91
C ASN A 56 -13.01 -17.75 -3.09
N VAL A 57 -13.51 -16.72 -2.40
CA VAL A 57 -12.83 -15.42 -2.36
C VAL A 57 -11.73 -15.44 -1.30
N PRO A 58 -10.48 -15.08 -1.65
CA PRO A 58 -9.43 -14.90 -0.65
C PRO A 58 -9.85 -13.85 0.38
N CYS A 59 -9.62 -14.14 1.66
CA CYS A 59 -9.87 -13.20 2.75
C CYS A 59 -8.69 -13.20 3.72
N ARG A 60 -8.27 -12.01 4.16
CA ARG A 60 -7.21 -11.80 5.14
C ARG A 60 -7.66 -10.83 6.22
N ARG A 61 -7.33 -11.14 7.47
CA ARG A 61 -7.50 -10.21 8.59
C ARG A 61 -6.35 -9.19 8.66
N PRO A 62 -6.62 -7.93 9.08
CA PRO A 62 -7.93 -7.45 9.57
C PRO A 62 -8.95 -7.21 8.46
N LEU A 63 -10.23 -7.23 8.82
CA LEU A 63 -11.30 -6.73 7.96
C LEU A 63 -11.41 -5.21 8.15
N VAL A 64 -11.52 -4.47 7.05
CA VAL A 64 -11.60 -3.02 7.07
C VAL A 64 -12.80 -2.54 6.27
N ALA A 65 -13.45 -1.48 6.77
CA ALA A 65 -14.49 -0.74 6.07
C ALA A 65 -14.14 0.75 6.12
N THR A 66 -14.64 1.49 5.15
CA THR A 66 -14.46 2.95 5.03
C THR A 66 -15.80 3.63 5.29
N ASP A 67 -15.80 4.75 5.99
CA ASP A 67 -17.03 5.45 6.38
C ASP A 67 -17.87 5.90 5.19
N ASN A 68 -17.24 6.17 4.05
CA ASN A 68 -17.87 6.59 2.79
C ASN A 68 -18.03 5.47 1.76
N ASP A 69 -17.74 4.21 2.11
CA ASP A 69 -17.79 3.05 1.20
C ASP A 69 -16.85 3.16 -0.02
N ALA A 70 -15.90 4.09 0.01
CA ALA A 70 -14.86 4.20 -1.00
C ALA A 70 -13.73 3.20 -0.74
N ILE A 71 -12.99 2.83 -1.77
CA ILE A 71 -11.78 2.03 -1.62
C ILE A 71 -10.82 2.75 -0.64
N PRO A 72 -10.22 2.06 0.34
CA PRO A 72 -9.34 2.69 1.32
C PRO A 72 -8.12 3.33 0.67
N ASP A 73 -7.74 4.51 1.16
CA ASP A 73 -6.47 5.14 0.79
C ASP A 73 -5.31 4.38 1.45
N THR A 74 -4.76 3.43 0.71
CA THR A 74 -3.61 2.64 1.17
C THR A 74 -2.34 3.48 1.37
N VAL A 75 -2.21 4.64 0.74
CA VAL A 75 -1.06 5.53 0.93
C VAL A 75 -1.14 6.18 2.31
N ASP A 76 -2.31 6.68 2.67
CA ASP A 76 -2.56 7.20 4.01
C ASP A 76 -2.46 6.10 5.08
N LEU A 77 -3.05 4.93 4.81
CA LEU A 77 -2.94 3.75 5.70
C LEU A 77 -1.48 3.41 6.01
N TRP A 78 -0.61 3.35 5.00
CA TRP A 78 0.81 3.08 5.20
C TRP A 78 1.51 4.20 5.96
N ARG A 79 1.28 5.46 5.58
CA ARG A 79 1.89 6.63 6.24
C ARG A 79 1.60 6.66 7.74
N ASN A 80 0.40 6.27 8.14
CA ASN A 80 -0.02 6.29 9.54
C ASN A 80 0.42 5.03 10.33
N ASN A 81 0.84 3.96 9.63
CA ASN A 81 1.15 2.67 10.25
C ASN A 81 2.53 2.09 9.90
N PHE A 82 3.41 2.83 9.23
CA PHE A 82 4.72 2.33 8.80
C PHE A 82 5.63 1.87 9.95
N LYS A 83 5.40 2.38 11.17
CA LYS A 83 6.10 1.94 12.39
C LYS A 83 5.60 0.60 12.94
N GLN A 84 4.41 0.16 12.51
CA GLN A 84 3.81 -1.12 12.89
C GLN A 84 3.26 -1.84 11.63
N PRO A 85 4.13 -2.14 10.65
CA PRO A 85 3.69 -2.59 9.33
C PRO A 85 2.97 -3.95 9.36
N ASN A 86 3.18 -4.76 10.40
CA ASN A 86 2.50 -6.04 10.63
C ASN A 86 1.00 -5.92 10.94
N ALA A 87 0.51 -4.73 11.33
CA ALA A 87 -0.91 -4.52 11.61
C ALA A 87 -1.78 -4.65 10.35
N PHE A 88 -1.25 -4.24 9.19
CA PHE A 88 -1.98 -4.22 7.90
C PHE A 88 -1.15 -4.80 6.75
N GLY A 89 -0.03 -5.44 7.06
CA GLY A 89 0.92 -5.95 6.10
C GLY A 89 1.52 -7.28 6.51
N CYS A 90 2.32 -7.83 5.61
CA CYS A 90 3.20 -8.97 5.86
C CYS A 90 4.57 -8.69 5.24
N PRO A 91 5.66 -9.11 5.92
CA PRO A 91 6.97 -9.13 5.29
C PRO A 91 6.95 -10.18 4.16
N MET A 92 7.52 -9.83 3.02
CA MET A 92 7.69 -10.77 1.93
C MET A 92 8.76 -11.80 2.30
N VAL A 93 8.43 -13.08 2.14
CA VAL A 93 9.39 -14.18 2.24
C VAL A 93 9.75 -14.71 0.85
N PRO A 94 10.90 -15.38 0.68
CA PRO A 94 11.29 -15.94 -0.62
C PRO A 94 10.20 -16.80 -1.25
N GLY A 95 9.86 -16.50 -2.51
CA GLY A 95 8.82 -17.20 -3.28
C GLY A 95 7.40 -16.64 -3.11
N GLU A 96 7.21 -15.58 -2.33
CA GLU A 96 5.95 -14.84 -2.27
C GLU A 96 6.04 -13.53 -3.06
N ALA A 97 4.89 -13.10 -3.60
CA ALA A 97 4.68 -11.80 -4.21
C ALA A 97 3.52 -11.08 -3.51
N CYS A 98 3.42 -9.78 -3.73
CA CYS A 98 2.27 -9.01 -3.27
C CYS A 98 1.11 -9.18 -4.25
N VAL A 99 -0.05 -9.53 -3.71
CA VAL A 99 -1.26 -9.80 -4.49
C VAL A 99 -2.39 -8.90 -4.04
N LYS A 100 -3.18 -8.43 -5.00
CA LYS A 100 -4.44 -7.69 -4.79
C LYS A 100 -5.54 -8.34 -5.62
N TYR A 101 -6.53 -8.92 -4.95
CA TYR A 101 -7.76 -9.40 -5.55
C TYR A 101 -8.83 -8.32 -5.45
N THR A 102 -9.42 -7.93 -6.58
CA THR A 102 -10.51 -6.95 -6.67
C THR A 102 -11.72 -7.64 -7.27
N TYR A 103 -12.83 -7.69 -6.52
CA TYR A 103 -14.09 -8.27 -7.00
C TYR A 103 -15.01 -7.13 -7.46
N ILE A 104 -15.48 -7.22 -8.69
CA ILE A 104 -16.24 -6.16 -9.35
C ILE A 104 -17.55 -6.77 -9.84
N TYR A 105 -18.66 -6.13 -9.51
CA TYR A 105 -19.99 -6.52 -9.99
C TYR A 105 -20.74 -5.26 -10.41
N ASN A 106 -21.39 -5.30 -11.58
CA ASN A 106 -22.10 -4.14 -12.14
C ASN A 106 -21.28 -2.83 -12.11
N LYS A 107 -19.98 -2.93 -12.43
CA LYS A 107 -18.99 -1.83 -12.42
C LYS A 107 -18.67 -1.24 -11.03
N GLY A 108 -19.26 -1.77 -9.95
CA GLY A 108 -18.93 -1.41 -8.57
C GLY A 108 -17.97 -2.43 -7.95
N VAL A 109 -16.95 -1.94 -7.24
CA VAL A 109 -16.05 -2.82 -6.47
C VAL A 109 -16.79 -3.32 -5.24
N GLN A 110 -16.91 -4.64 -5.12
CA GLN A 110 -17.62 -5.32 -4.04
C GLN A 110 -16.73 -5.58 -2.84
N ASN A 111 -15.47 -5.95 -3.06
CA ASN A 111 -14.47 -6.10 -2.01
C ASN A 111 -13.06 -6.14 -2.62
N ILE A 112 -12.04 -5.96 -1.77
CA ILE A 112 -10.64 -6.11 -2.15
C ILE A 112 -9.89 -6.87 -1.07
N THR A 113 -9.13 -7.89 -1.47
CA THR A 113 -8.20 -8.59 -0.56
C THR A 113 -6.76 -8.37 -0.99
N TYR A 114 -5.97 -7.87 -0.05
CA TYR A 114 -4.53 -7.67 -0.16
C TYR A 114 -3.82 -8.80 0.59
N MET A 115 -2.77 -9.39 0.01
CA MET A 115 -1.99 -10.42 0.70
C MET A 115 -0.59 -10.64 0.13
N CYS A 116 0.30 -11.19 0.95
CA CYS A 116 1.45 -11.97 0.46
C CYS A 116 0.94 -13.35 0.05
N ALA A 117 1.36 -13.84 -1.12
CA ALA A 117 1.03 -15.18 -1.57
C ALA A 117 2.08 -15.73 -2.53
N LYS A 118 2.21 -17.06 -2.53
CA LYS A 118 2.92 -17.79 -3.57
C LYS A 118 2.06 -17.80 -4.83
N VAL A 119 2.59 -17.24 -5.91
CA VAL A 119 1.91 -17.15 -7.19
C VAL A 119 2.79 -17.71 -8.29
N ASN A 120 2.15 -18.32 -9.28
CA ASN A 120 2.82 -18.77 -10.51
C ASN A 120 2.41 -17.83 -11.66
N ALA A 121 2.74 -16.55 -11.51
CA ALA A 121 2.39 -15.48 -12.45
C ALA A 121 3.48 -14.39 -12.43
N THR A 122 3.58 -13.63 -13.51
CA THR A 122 4.49 -12.48 -13.59
C THR A 122 3.83 -11.22 -13.04
N ASN A 123 4.62 -10.18 -12.80
CA ASN A 123 4.11 -8.88 -12.40
C ASN A 123 3.12 -8.33 -13.43
N GLY A 124 1.96 -7.86 -12.97
CA GLY A 124 0.86 -7.40 -13.82
C GLY A 124 -0.52 -7.67 -13.22
N CYS A 125 -1.56 -7.26 -13.93
CA CYS A 125 -2.96 -7.48 -13.53
C CYS A 125 -3.66 -8.38 -14.54
N TYR A 126 -4.38 -9.37 -14.02
CA TYR A 126 -5.12 -10.37 -14.77
C TYR A 126 -6.60 -10.24 -14.46
N ARG A 127 -7.46 -10.29 -15.47
CA ARG A 127 -8.91 -10.13 -15.31
C ARG A 127 -9.66 -11.33 -15.84
N GLN A 128 -10.63 -11.81 -15.07
CA GLN A 128 -11.58 -12.83 -15.48
C GLN A 128 -12.99 -12.28 -15.36
N LYS A 129 -13.75 -12.39 -16.46
CA LYS A 129 -15.17 -12.02 -16.51
C LYS A 129 -16.02 -13.28 -16.54
N TYR A 130 -17.06 -13.30 -15.71
CA TYR A 130 -18.03 -14.38 -15.64
C TYR A 130 -19.36 -13.97 -16.27
N ILE A 131 -20.11 -14.95 -16.77
CA ILE A 131 -21.44 -14.76 -17.37
C ILE A 131 -22.43 -14.13 -16.37
N SER A 132 -22.21 -14.35 -15.07
CA SER A 132 -23.00 -13.74 -14.00
C SER A 132 -22.88 -12.21 -13.92
N GLY A 133 -21.93 -11.59 -14.63
CA GLY A 133 -21.59 -10.17 -14.50
C GLY A 133 -20.54 -9.88 -13.43
N LEU A 134 -20.04 -10.91 -12.74
CA LEU A 134 -18.88 -10.80 -11.86
C LEU A 134 -17.60 -10.65 -12.70
N GLU A 135 -16.74 -9.74 -12.31
CA GLU A 135 -15.38 -9.58 -12.81
C GLU A 135 -14.41 -9.67 -11.63
N VAL A 136 -13.34 -10.45 -11.80
CA VAL A 136 -12.28 -10.59 -10.79
C VAL A 136 -10.99 -10.10 -11.42
N GLU A 137 -10.36 -9.11 -10.80
CA GLU A 137 -9.02 -8.63 -11.15
C GLU A 137 -8.02 -9.10 -10.08
N VAL A 138 -6.91 -9.67 -10.52
CA VAL A 138 -5.80 -10.08 -9.66
C VAL A 138 -4.53 -9.38 -10.13
N CYS A 139 -3.99 -8.49 -9.30
CA CYS A 139 -2.71 -7.84 -9.57
C CYS A 139 -1.60 -8.48 -8.73
N VAL A 140 -0.46 -8.76 -9.37
CA VAL A 140 0.76 -9.30 -8.77
C VAL A 140 1.88 -8.29 -8.96
N CYS A 141 2.65 -8.04 -7.91
CA CYS A 141 3.83 -7.19 -7.96
C CYS A 141 4.84 -7.56 -6.86
N ASP A 142 6.09 -7.13 -7.04
CA ASP A 142 7.13 -7.23 -6.03
C ASP A 142 7.34 -5.87 -5.35
N SER A 143 7.28 -5.83 -4.01
CA SER A 143 7.59 -4.61 -3.26
C SER A 143 9.09 -4.42 -3.09
N GLU A 144 9.51 -3.16 -3.04
CA GLU A 144 10.88 -2.78 -2.76
C GLU A 144 11.11 -2.51 -1.27
N LEU A 145 12.35 -2.70 -0.82
CA LEU A 145 12.74 -2.47 0.58
C LEU A 145 12.58 -0.99 0.95
N GLY A 146 11.94 -0.72 2.10
CA GLY A 146 11.71 0.66 2.58
C GLY A 146 10.64 1.45 1.82
N SER A 147 10.08 0.89 0.75
CA SER A 147 9.01 1.51 -0.03
C SER A 147 7.62 1.16 0.51
N ILE A 148 6.62 1.94 0.12
CA ILE A 148 5.21 1.57 0.31
C ILE A 148 4.92 0.25 -0.44
N PRO A 149 4.11 -0.67 0.12
CA PRO A 149 3.72 -1.89 -0.58
C PRO A 149 3.18 -1.66 -2.00
N CYS A 150 3.67 -2.44 -2.96
CA CYS A 150 3.34 -2.28 -4.37
C CYS A 150 1.87 -2.63 -4.67
N ASN A 151 1.27 -3.53 -3.89
CA ASN A 151 -0.12 -3.96 -4.05
C ASN A 151 -1.14 -2.94 -3.54
N ARG A 152 -0.76 -1.66 -3.46
CA ARG A 152 -1.62 -0.54 -3.05
C ARG A 152 -2.90 -0.40 -3.88
N ALA A 153 -3.88 0.28 -3.31
CA ALA A 153 -5.06 0.73 -4.05
C ALA A 153 -4.60 1.59 -5.22
N SER A 154 -5.27 1.42 -6.36
CA SER A 154 -4.99 2.25 -7.53
C SER A 154 -5.39 3.67 -7.17
N VAL A 155 -4.40 4.56 -6.98
CA VAL A 155 -4.67 5.99 -6.84
C VAL A 155 -5.32 6.40 -8.16
N THR A 156 -6.58 6.82 -8.13
CA THR A 156 -7.13 7.59 -9.24
C THR A 156 -6.28 8.85 -9.28
N ILE A 157 -5.26 8.86 -10.14
CA ILE A 157 -4.55 10.08 -10.49
C ILE A 157 -5.59 10.91 -11.22
N GLN A 158 -6.35 11.74 -10.49
CA GLN A 158 -6.82 12.97 -11.09
C GLN A 158 -5.55 13.63 -11.62
N ASN A 159 -5.49 13.81 -12.94
CA ASN A 159 -4.33 14.33 -13.66
C ASN A 159 -3.71 15.52 -12.89
N LEU A 160 -2.72 15.23 -12.05
CA LEU A 160 -1.85 16.24 -11.48
C LEU A 160 -0.94 16.63 -12.64
N SER A 161 -1.38 17.67 -13.34
CA SER A 161 -0.61 18.45 -14.30
C SER A 161 0.87 18.42 -13.92
N LYS A 162 1.72 17.93 -14.83
CA LYS A 162 3.18 17.81 -14.72
C LYS A 162 3.86 19.20 -14.70
N ASN A 163 3.42 20.12 -13.85
CA ASN A 163 3.91 21.50 -13.80
C ASN A 163 4.73 21.81 -12.53
N ASN A 164 5.46 20.85 -11.96
CA ASN A 164 6.36 21.13 -10.83
C ASN A 164 7.79 20.58 -10.96
N ILE A 165 8.14 19.93 -12.07
CA ILE A 165 9.53 19.49 -12.30
C ILE A 165 10.42 20.67 -12.75
N PHE A 166 9.83 21.67 -13.42
CA PHE A 166 10.57 22.85 -13.89
C PHE A 166 11.02 23.78 -12.74
N GLY A 167 10.23 23.87 -11.65
CA GLY A 167 10.56 24.70 -10.49
C GLY A 167 11.75 24.17 -9.66
N LEU A 168 11.88 22.85 -9.54
CA LEU A 168 12.98 22.19 -8.83
C LEU A 168 14.31 22.28 -9.59
N LEU A 169 14.27 22.28 -10.92
CA LEU A 169 15.46 22.47 -11.75
C LEU A 169 15.93 23.93 -11.74
N LEU A 170 14.99 24.90 -11.72
CA LEU A 170 15.31 26.32 -11.66
C LEU A 170 15.92 26.72 -10.30
N SER A 171 15.43 26.16 -9.19
CA SER A 171 15.98 26.42 -7.86
C SER A 171 17.38 25.81 -7.68
N ALA A 172 17.64 24.63 -8.24
CA ALA A 172 18.98 24.03 -8.25
C ALA A 172 19.97 24.86 -9.08
N PHE A 173 19.54 25.41 -10.22
CA PHE A 173 20.38 26.26 -11.07
C PHE A 173 20.71 27.60 -10.41
N LEU A 174 19.74 28.23 -9.73
CA LEU A 174 19.94 29.46 -8.95
C LEU A 174 20.89 29.26 -7.76
N CYS A 175 20.81 28.13 -7.06
CA CYS A 175 21.72 27.78 -5.96
C CYS A 175 23.17 27.56 -6.43
N VAL A 176 23.38 27.07 -7.64
CA VAL A 176 24.72 26.94 -8.23
C VAL A 176 25.25 28.30 -8.67
N TRP A 177 24.42 29.12 -9.32
CA TRP A 177 24.84 30.42 -9.85
C TRP A 177 25.26 31.42 -8.75
N LEU A 178 24.53 31.47 -7.63
CA LEU A 178 24.88 32.32 -6.47
C LEU A 178 26.17 31.89 -5.74
N LYS A 179 26.69 30.68 -6.02
CA LYS A 179 27.90 30.15 -5.38
C LYS A 179 29.19 30.50 -6.13
N TYR A 180 29.06 31.03 -7.35
CA TYR A 180 30.18 31.37 -8.26
C TYR A 180 30.25 32.87 -8.59
N MET A 181 29.51 33.72 -7.87
CA MET A 181 29.72 35.16 -7.74
C MET A 181 30.28 35.46 -6.35
#